data_AF-A0A2E0HN33-F1
#
_entry.id   AF-A0A2E0HN33-F1
#
_cell.length_a   1.000
_cell.length_b   1.000
_cell.length_c   1.000
_cell.angle_alpha   90.00
_cell.angle_beta   90.00
_cell.angle_gamma   90.00
#
_symmetry.space_group_name_H-M   'P 1'
#
loop_
_entity.id
_entity.type
_entity.pdbx_description
1 polymer ?
#
loop_
_entity_poly.entity_id
_entity_poly.type
_entity_poly.pdbx_seq_one_letter_code
_entity_poly.pdbx_strand_id
1 'polypeptide(L)'
;MQPGIGALRAALIVPALIVLTACDLLDDLPVGKAYAAKQLCSFVFTSGLDETLVREQFIKPKVQPLPWIWQVALDREAGSVRVGDILTAEDQDAVALYQDGRGCTLLVDQPATAITHHSIEPLAAPVLDPARPWPHGAGGPAPPVVGVDYQQLQAAIDRGFAEREAGTVLTHSVLVAWNGQLLAEQYALGVDAQTPLPGWSMTKTITGTLAGILVGDGVLALDAPAPVPQWQDTKKANITLRHLLQMTSGLEVNEDYGGFSDVTQMLYRESNQYAYALRQPVVTAPNVAFEYSTAETNRLGSVIQAAGGAPLRPCTSFINSACSTPWASPGAWWNLTPPDTLWGAPTAICRPGTGPGWGSCTCRKDAGRAAPCCQRSGWRSPPVPPR
;
A
#
# COMPACT_ATOMS: atom_id res chain seq x y z
N MET A 1 30.76 -53.16 24.39
CA MET A 1 30.55 -51.85 23.75
C MET A 1 29.04 -51.64 23.61
N GLN A 2 28.43 -50.88 24.52
CA GLN A 2 27.03 -50.46 24.37
C GLN A 2 26.99 -49.28 23.38
N PRO A 3 26.16 -49.30 22.32
CA PRO A 3 25.97 -48.12 21.50
C PRO A 3 25.36 -47.02 22.38
N GLY A 4 26.04 -45.87 22.40
CA GLY A 4 25.76 -44.78 23.33
C GLY A 4 24.37 -44.20 23.15
N ILE A 5 23.69 -43.99 24.27
CA ILE A 5 22.38 -43.32 24.41
C ILE A 5 22.31 -41.96 23.68
N GLY A 6 23.45 -41.35 23.33
CA GLY A 6 23.54 -40.13 22.52
C GLY A 6 23.11 -40.29 21.05
N ALA A 7 23.31 -41.45 20.43
CA ALA A 7 22.96 -41.66 19.02
C ALA A 7 21.44 -41.75 18.79
N LEU A 8 20.70 -42.36 19.73
CA LEU A 8 19.23 -42.41 19.68
C LEU A 8 18.59 -41.04 19.95
N ARG A 9 19.21 -40.20 20.80
CA ARG A 9 18.72 -38.83 21.06
C ARG A 9 18.92 -37.94 19.83
N ALA A 10 20.08 -38.00 19.17
CA ALA A 10 20.31 -37.27 17.92
C ALA A 10 19.36 -37.72 16.79
N ALA A 11 19.09 -39.02 16.69
CA ALA A 11 18.19 -39.59 15.66
C ALA A 11 16.70 -39.25 15.85
N LEU A 12 16.27 -38.83 17.04
CA LEU A 12 14.90 -38.34 17.29
C LEU A 12 14.81 -36.81 17.23
N ILE A 13 15.90 -36.10 17.58
CA ILE A 13 15.97 -34.64 17.54
C ILE A 13 15.95 -34.13 16.09
N VAL A 14 16.64 -34.80 15.15
CA VAL A 14 16.67 -34.39 13.73
C VAL A 14 15.29 -34.49 13.05
N PRO A 15 14.55 -35.62 13.10
CA PRO A 15 13.20 -35.68 12.53
C PRO A 15 12.20 -34.79 13.29
N ALA A 16 12.35 -34.59 14.60
CA ALA A 16 11.49 -33.64 15.34
C ALA A 16 11.75 -32.18 14.94
N LEU A 17 13.01 -31.79 14.72
CA LEU A 17 13.36 -30.47 14.17
C LEU A 17 12.87 -30.30 12.73
N ILE A 18 13.00 -31.33 11.88
CA ILE A 18 12.46 -31.34 10.51
C ILE A 18 10.93 -31.18 10.54
N VAL A 19 10.23 -31.89 11.43
CA VAL A 19 8.78 -31.80 11.60
C VAL A 19 8.36 -30.42 12.12
N LEU A 20 9.09 -29.85 13.09
CA LEU A 20 8.81 -28.50 13.61
C LEU A 20 9.04 -27.43 12.54
N THR A 21 10.16 -27.48 11.81
CA THR A 21 10.41 -26.56 10.68
C THR A 21 9.47 -26.78 9.50
N ALA A 22 8.93 -27.99 9.33
CA ALA A 22 7.94 -28.30 8.29
C ALA A 22 6.55 -27.77 8.67
N CYS A 23 6.18 -27.74 9.94
CA CYS A 23 4.93 -27.13 10.40
C CYS A 23 4.91 -25.62 10.17
N ASP A 24 5.97 -24.91 10.58
CA ASP A 24 6.07 -23.46 10.35
C ASP A 24 6.08 -23.13 8.83
N LEU A 25 6.75 -23.97 8.04
CA LEU A 25 6.76 -23.83 6.57
C LEU A 25 5.38 -24.05 5.94
N LEU A 26 4.59 -25.02 6.44
CA LEU A 26 3.24 -25.29 5.94
C LEU A 26 2.26 -24.15 6.25
N ASP A 27 2.46 -23.44 7.36
CA ASP A 27 1.64 -22.27 7.74
C ASP A 27 1.98 -21.03 6.91
N ASP A 28 3.24 -20.90 6.45
CA ASP A 28 3.70 -19.78 5.61
C ASP A 28 3.37 -19.95 4.12
N LEU A 29 3.26 -21.20 3.62
CA LEU A 29 2.98 -21.47 2.20
C LEU A 29 1.69 -20.81 1.69
N PRO A 30 0.54 -20.86 2.40
CA PRO A 30 -0.68 -20.19 1.97
C PRO A 30 -0.52 -18.67 1.83
N VAL A 31 0.23 -18.04 2.73
CA VAL A 31 0.57 -16.60 2.66
C VAL A 31 1.46 -16.33 1.45
N GLY A 32 2.50 -17.14 1.23
CA GLY A 32 3.40 -17.01 0.08
C GLY A 32 2.66 -17.16 -1.26
N LYS A 33 1.76 -18.14 -1.39
CA LYS A 33 0.92 -18.34 -2.59
C LYS A 33 0.04 -17.12 -2.85
N ALA A 34 -0.62 -16.62 -1.82
CA ALA A 34 -1.49 -15.45 -1.92
C ALA A 34 -0.73 -14.16 -2.25
N TYR A 35 0.43 -13.94 -1.64
CA TYR A 35 1.35 -12.87 -2.01
C TYR A 35 1.72 -12.97 -3.50
N ALA A 36 2.18 -14.14 -3.94
CA ALA A 36 2.61 -14.37 -5.31
C ALA A 36 1.47 -14.13 -6.32
N ALA A 37 0.28 -14.68 -6.06
CA ALA A 37 -0.90 -14.51 -6.92
C ALA A 37 -1.28 -13.02 -7.03
N LYS A 38 -1.38 -12.31 -5.90
CA LYS A 38 -1.75 -10.90 -5.86
C LYS A 38 -0.72 -10.01 -6.57
N GLN A 39 0.57 -10.23 -6.33
CA GLN A 39 1.63 -9.41 -6.93
C GLN A 39 1.78 -9.69 -8.42
N LEU A 40 1.76 -10.96 -8.85
CA LEU A 40 1.77 -11.30 -10.28
C LEU A 40 0.61 -10.66 -11.01
N CYS A 41 -0.60 -10.81 -10.47
CA CYS A 41 -1.78 -10.20 -11.07
C CYS A 41 -1.59 -8.68 -11.21
N SER A 42 -1.18 -8.01 -10.12
CA SER A 42 -1.08 -6.54 -10.11
C SER A 42 -0.03 -6.04 -11.09
N PHE A 43 1.16 -6.63 -11.11
CA PHE A 43 2.22 -6.20 -12.02
C PHE A 43 1.95 -6.56 -13.48
N VAL A 44 1.41 -7.75 -13.77
CA VAL A 44 1.17 -8.19 -15.16
C VAL A 44 -0.07 -7.50 -15.75
N PHE A 45 -1.19 -7.50 -15.04
CA PHE A 45 -2.45 -6.99 -15.58
C PHE A 45 -2.67 -5.50 -15.34
N THR A 46 -2.24 -4.96 -14.19
CA THR A 46 -2.40 -3.51 -13.93
C THR A 46 -1.20 -2.70 -14.39
N SER A 47 0.02 -3.16 -14.11
CA SER A 47 1.23 -2.44 -14.52
C SER A 47 1.68 -2.75 -15.96
N GLY A 48 1.20 -3.85 -16.56
CA GLY A 48 1.61 -4.26 -17.90
C GLY A 48 3.07 -4.76 -17.98
N LEU A 49 3.67 -5.15 -16.86
CA LEU A 49 5.05 -5.62 -16.81
C LEU A 49 5.19 -7.06 -17.32
N ASP A 50 6.39 -7.39 -17.79
CA ASP A 50 6.74 -8.73 -18.22
C ASP A 50 6.64 -9.74 -17.06
N GLU A 51 6.02 -10.89 -17.34
CA GLU A 51 5.76 -11.90 -16.33
C GLU A 51 7.06 -12.52 -15.80
N THR A 52 8.04 -12.78 -16.67
CA THR A 52 9.31 -13.40 -16.26
C THR A 52 10.09 -12.46 -15.37
N LEU A 53 10.16 -11.18 -15.74
CA LEU A 53 10.73 -10.13 -14.89
C LEU A 53 10.08 -10.14 -13.50
N VAL A 54 8.75 -10.11 -13.44
CA VAL A 54 8.01 -10.05 -12.18
C VAL A 54 8.26 -11.28 -11.31
N ARG A 55 8.21 -12.48 -11.90
CA ARG A 55 8.45 -13.74 -11.18
C ARG A 55 9.86 -13.78 -10.61
N GLU A 56 10.87 -13.56 -11.45
CA GLU A 56 12.28 -13.73 -11.07
C GLU A 56 12.78 -12.64 -10.13
N GLN A 57 12.45 -11.37 -10.38
CA GLN A 57 13.03 -10.24 -9.65
C GLN A 57 12.17 -9.79 -8.45
N PHE A 58 10.83 -9.87 -8.53
CA PHE A 58 9.96 -9.27 -7.50
C PHE A 58 9.37 -10.28 -6.53
N ILE A 59 9.19 -11.53 -6.96
CA ILE A 59 8.42 -12.51 -6.18
C ILE A 59 9.32 -13.58 -5.61
N LYS A 60 10.05 -14.32 -6.45
CA LYS A 60 10.90 -15.42 -5.99
C LYS A 60 11.83 -15.05 -4.82
N PRO A 61 12.50 -13.88 -4.80
CA PRO A 61 13.38 -13.53 -3.68
C PRO A 61 12.65 -13.37 -2.33
N LYS A 62 11.33 -13.14 -2.35
CA LYS A 62 10.53 -12.79 -1.17
C LYS A 62 9.70 -13.93 -0.59
N VAL A 63 9.52 -15.02 -1.33
CA VAL A 63 8.66 -16.15 -0.91
C VAL A 63 9.43 -17.46 -0.81
N GLN A 64 10.71 -17.42 -0.45
CA GLN A 64 11.50 -18.65 -0.29
C GLN A 64 10.91 -19.54 0.81
N PRO A 65 10.81 -20.88 0.61
CA PRO A 65 11.27 -21.69 -0.52
C PRO A 65 10.20 -22.00 -1.60
N LEU A 66 9.04 -21.34 -1.58
CA LEU A 66 7.90 -21.57 -2.48
C LEU A 66 8.29 -21.72 -3.97
N PRO A 67 9.26 -20.97 -4.54
CA PRO A 67 9.62 -21.08 -5.96
C PRO A 67 10.06 -22.46 -6.44
N TRP A 68 10.49 -23.35 -5.53
CA TRP A 68 10.93 -24.70 -5.89
C TRP A 68 9.76 -25.68 -6.08
N ILE A 69 8.60 -25.37 -5.53
CA ILE A 69 7.47 -26.29 -5.42
C ILE A 69 6.15 -25.72 -5.96
N TRP A 70 6.13 -24.42 -6.28
CA TRP A 70 4.92 -23.76 -6.75
C TRP A 70 4.50 -24.18 -8.16
N GLN A 71 3.21 -24.02 -8.43
CA GLN A 71 2.63 -24.11 -9.76
C GLN A 71 1.94 -22.77 -10.02
N VAL A 72 2.41 -22.04 -11.03
CA VAL A 72 1.86 -20.72 -11.38
C VAL A 72 1.15 -20.85 -12.72
N ALA A 73 -0.13 -20.49 -12.74
CA ALA A 73 -0.95 -20.44 -13.93
C ALA A 73 -1.51 -19.02 -14.10
N LEU A 74 -1.28 -18.43 -15.28
CA LEU A 74 -1.76 -17.10 -15.63
C LEU A 74 -2.70 -17.20 -16.82
N ASP A 75 -3.95 -16.78 -16.62
CA ASP A 75 -4.97 -16.74 -17.67
C ASP A 75 -5.15 -15.29 -18.12
N ARG A 76 -4.66 -14.99 -19.33
CA ARG A 76 -4.70 -13.64 -19.88
C ARG A 76 -6.08 -13.24 -20.39
N GLU A 77 -6.90 -14.20 -20.77
CA GLU A 77 -8.26 -13.96 -21.29
C GLU A 77 -9.21 -13.68 -20.13
N ALA A 78 -9.15 -14.50 -19.08
CA ALA A 78 -9.93 -14.30 -17.87
C ALA A 78 -9.37 -13.23 -16.93
N GLY A 79 -8.12 -12.77 -17.16
CA GLY A 79 -7.43 -11.83 -16.29
C GLY A 79 -7.19 -12.39 -14.89
N SER A 80 -6.74 -13.65 -14.78
CA SER A 80 -6.56 -14.29 -13.48
C SER A 80 -5.17 -14.88 -13.29
N VAL A 81 -4.74 -14.98 -12.03
CA VAL A 81 -3.52 -15.67 -11.63
C VAL A 81 -3.87 -16.67 -10.54
N ARG A 82 -3.50 -17.94 -10.76
CA ARG A 82 -3.55 -19.00 -9.76
C ARG A 82 -2.13 -19.40 -9.37
N VAL A 83 -1.88 -19.48 -8.07
CA VAL A 83 -0.63 -19.99 -7.51
C VAL A 83 -0.96 -21.13 -6.56
N GLY A 84 -0.53 -22.33 -6.93
CA GLY A 84 -0.59 -23.55 -6.14
C GLY A 84 0.80 -24.07 -5.78
N ASP A 85 0.86 -25.29 -5.25
CA ASP A 85 2.10 -26.00 -4.97
C ASP A 85 1.89 -27.52 -5.12
N ILE A 86 2.98 -28.29 -5.11
CA ILE A 86 2.91 -29.76 -5.24
C ILE A 86 2.56 -30.49 -3.93
N LEU A 87 2.46 -29.80 -2.80
CA LEU A 87 2.27 -30.40 -1.47
C LEU A 87 0.80 -30.36 -1.02
N THR A 88 0.05 -29.35 -1.45
CA THR A 88 -1.33 -29.10 -1.06
C THR A 88 -2.31 -29.39 -2.20
N ALA A 89 -3.60 -29.55 -1.86
CA ALA A 89 -4.65 -29.77 -2.83
C ALA A 89 -5.00 -28.46 -3.59
N GLU A 90 -5.55 -28.60 -4.81
CA GLU A 90 -5.87 -27.47 -5.69
C GLU A 90 -6.88 -26.48 -5.09
N ASP A 91 -7.75 -26.92 -4.19
CA ASP A 91 -8.68 -26.06 -3.45
C ASP A 91 -7.97 -25.15 -2.42
N GLN A 92 -6.69 -25.40 -2.15
CA GLN A 92 -5.81 -24.55 -1.32
C GLN A 92 -4.99 -23.56 -2.14
N ASP A 93 -5.18 -23.50 -3.47
CA ASP A 93 -4.50 -22.54 -4.32
C ASP A 93 -4.97 -21.11 -4.05
N ALA A 94 -4.05 -20.17 -4.17
CA ALA A 94 -4.39 -18.76 -4.12
C ALA A 94 -4.75 -18.26 -5.51
N VAL A 95 -5.88 -17.56 -5.63
CA VAL A 95 -6.36 -17.00 -6.89
C VAL A 95 -6.52 -15.49 -6.76
N ALA A 96 -5.98 -14.74 -7.71
CA ALA A 96 -6.22 -13.30 -7.87
C ALA A 96 -6.89 -13.02 -9.21
N LEU A 97 -7.91 -12.17 -9.20
CA LEU A 97 -8.67 -11.76 -10.38
C LEU A 97 -8.46 -10.27 -10.66
N TYR A 98 -8.09 -9.95 -11.89
CA TYR A 98 -8.05 -8.60 -12.41
C TYR A 98 -9.44 -8.16 -12.89
N GLN A 99 -9.82 -6.96 -12.51
CA GLN A 99 -11.02 -6.29 -12.97
C GLN A 99 -10.67 -4.87 -13.36
N ASP A 100 -11.11 -4.46 -14.54
CA ASP A 100 -10.93 -3.08 -15.00
C ASP A 100 -11.55 -2.09 -13.99
N GLY A 101 -10.89 -0.97 -13.75
CA GLY A 101 -11.31 -0.01 -12.72
C GLY A 101 -10.97 -0.38 -11.27
N ARG A 102 -10.77 -1.66 -10.96
CA ARG A 102 -10.54 -2.17 -9.59
C ARG A 102 -9.14 -2.68 -9.36
N GLY A 103 -8.43 -3.06 -10.43
CA GLY A 103 -7.14 -3.75 -10.32
C GLY A 103 -7.33 -5.21 -9.94
N CYS A 104 -6.37 -5.77 -9.20
CA CYS A 104 -6.36 -7.19 -8.84
C CYS A 104 -6.91 -7.43 -7.44
N THR A 105 -7.85 -8.35 -7.30
CA THR A 105 -8.43 -8.76 -6.01
C THR A 105 -8.04 -10.20 -5.71
N LEU A 106 -7.52 -10.45 -4.52
CA LEU A 106 -7.27 -11.82 -4.04
C LEU A 106 -8.61 -12.45 -3.61
N LEU A 107 -8.90 -13.65 -4.10
CA LEU A 107 -10.06 -14.44 -3.69
C LEU A 107 -9.69 -15.23 -2.43
N VAL A 108 -10.26 -14.82 -1.29
CA VAL A 108 -10.09 -15.49 -0.01
C VAL A 108 -11.47 -15.92 0.47
N ASP A 109 -11.70 -17.22 0.63
CA ASP A 109 -12.96 -17.81 1.11
C ASP A 109 -14.24 -17.28 0.44
N GLN A 110 -14.11 -16.79 -0.81
CA GLN A 110 -15.18 -16.15 -1.55
C GLN A 110 -15.11 -16.53 -3.03
N PRO A 111 -16.25 -16.79 -3.69
CA PRO A 111 -16.27 -17.03 -5.12
C PRO A 111 -15.99 -15.74 -5.91
N ALA A 112 -15.54 -15.87 -7.15
CA ALA A 112 -15.32 -14.73 -8.04
C ALA A 112 -16.59 -13.87 -8.24
N THR A 113 -17.79 -14.47 -8.14
CA THR A 113 -19.06 -13.73 -8.22
C THR A 113 -19.24 -12.72 -7.09
N ALA A 114 -18.66 -12.97 -5.90
CA ALA A 114 -18.76 -12.05 -4.76
C ALA A 114 -18.07 -10.70 -5.02
N ILE A 115 -17.16 -10.64 -6.00
CA ILE A 115 -16.37 -9.44 -6.31
C ILE A 115 -16.82 -8.74 -7.60
N THR A 116 -17.78 -9.30 -8.34
CA THR A 116 -18.26 -8.76 -9.63
C THR A 116 -19.47 -7.83 -9.51
N HIS A 117 -20.09 -7.70 -8.33
CA HIS A 117 -21.40 -7.08 -8.19
C HIS A 117 -21.44 -5.55 -8.13
N HIS A 118 -20.28 -4.89 -8.12
CA HIS A 118 -20.21 -3.45 -7.92
C HIS A 118 -19.30 -2.82 -8.98
N SER A 119 -19.89 -2.16 -9.98
CA SER A 119 -19.09 -1.31 -10.86
C SER A 119 -18.55 -0.13 -10.03
N ILE A 120 -17.22 -0.02 -9.94
CA ILE A 120 -16.62 1.28 -9.61
C ILE A 120 -16.53 1.98 -10.95
N GLU A 121 -17.27 3.05 -11.12
CA GLU A 121 -16.99 4.01 -12.19
C GLU A 121 -15.61 4.61 -11.89
N PRO A 122 -14.55 4.25 -12.63
CA PRO A 122 -13.24 4.82 -12.40
C PRO A 122 -13.36 6.29 -12.71
N LEU A 123 -12.97 7.15 -11.77
CA LEU A 123 -13.07 8.57 -12.02
C LEU A 123 -12.05 8.96 -13.09
N ALA A 124 -12.55 9.66 -14.12
CA ALA A 124 -11.72 10.12 -15.21
C ALA A 124 -10.52 10.92 -14.66
N ALA A 125 -9.32 10.44 -14.96
CA ALA A 125 -8.10 11.18 -14.73
C ALA A 125 -8.16 12.49 -15.55
N PRO A 126 -7.70 13.64 -15.00
CA PRO A 126 -7.60 14.84 -15.79
C PRO A 126 -6.70 14.60 -17.00
N VAL A 127 -7.17 15.00 -18.19
CA VAL A 127 -6.34 14.99 -19.41
C VAL A 127 -5.33 16.13 -19.27
N LEU A 128 -4.07 15.77 -19.06
CA LEU A 128 -2.97 16.73 -18.98
C LEU A 128 -2.44 17.06 -20.37
N ASP A 129 -2.08 18.33 -20.59
CA ASP A 129 -1.48 18.79 -21.84
C ASP A 129 -0.06 18.18 -22.00
N PRO A 130 0.19 17.35 -23.02
CA PRO A 130 1.50 16.73 -23.23
C PRO A 130 2.58 17.75 -23.64
N ALA A 131 2.21 18.95 -24.07
CA ALA A 131 3.15 20.00 -24.45
C ALA A 131 3.64 20.84 -23.26
N ARG A 132 3.02 20.70 -22.07
CA ARG A 132 3.38 21.46 -20.88
C ARG A 132 4.11 20.60 -19.86
N PRO A 133 5.17 21.10 -19.20
CA PRO A 133 5.88 20.34 -18.18
C PRO A 133 5.00 20.14 -16.93
N TRP A 134 5.33 19.10 -16.16
CA TRP A 134 4.74 18.88 -14.84
C TRP A 134 4.97 20.10 -13.92
N PRO A 135 3.99 20.50 -13.09
CA PRO A 135 2.69 19.87 -12.82
C PRO A 135 1.56 20.33 -13.76
N HIS A 136 1.82 21.30 -14.64
CA HIS A 136 0.77 21.90 -15.47
C HIS A 136 0.41 21.09 -16.73
N GLY A 137 1.14 20.02 -17.00
CA GLY A 137 0.93 19.09 -18.09
C GLY A 137 1.73 17.80 -17.90
N ALA A 138 1.79 16.97 -18.93
CA ALA A 138 2.47 15.66 -18.94
C ALA A 138 3.75 15.64 -19.78
N GLY A 139 4.27 16.81 -20.16
CA GLY A 139 5.44 16.98 -21.03
C GLY A 139 6.81 16.73 -20.38
N GLY A 140 6.85 15.99 -19.26
CA GLY A 140 8.10 15.64 -18.58
C GLY A 140 8.77 16.81 -17.83
N PRO A 141 10.11 16.72 -17.61
CA PRO A 141 10.88 17.73 -16.88
C PRO A 141 10.83 19.12 -17.52
N ALA A 142 10.83 20.14 -16.68
CA ALA A 142 10.95 21.53 -17.10
C ALA A 142 12.37 21.82 -17.65
N PRO A 143 12.54 22.89 -18.46
CA PRO A 143 13.86 23.34 -18.89
C PRO A 143 14.82 23.57 -17.70
N PRO A 144 16.15 23.41 -17.90
CA PRO A 144 17.14 23.56 -16.83
C PRO A 144 17.00 24.87 -16.06
N VAL A 145 17.05 24.78 -14.72
CA VAL A 145 16.90 25.92 -13.81
C VAL A 145 18.27 26.38 -13.32
N VAL A 146 18.47 27.70 -13.26
CA VAL A 146 19.70 28.30 -12.74
C VAL A 146 19.90 27.93 -11.26
N GLY A 147 21.13 27.57 -10.90
CA GLY A 147 21.50 27.19 -9.53
C GLY A 147 21.36 25.69 -9.23
N VAL A 148 20.97 24.88 -10.20
CA VAL A 148 20.98 23.42 -10.11
C VAL A 148 22.20 22.86 -10.85
N ASP A 149 23.00 22.05 -10.16
CA ASP A 149 24.05 21.25 -10.78
C ASP A 149 23.43 19.95 -11.31
N TYR A 150 23.11 19.93 -12.61
CA TYR A 150 22.48 18.78 -13.26
C TYR A 150 23.39 17.56 -13.36
N GLN A 151 24.72 17.76 -13.35
CA GLN A 151 25.66 16.64 -13.37
C GLN A 151 25.65 15.93 -12.01
N GLN A 152 25.67 16.69 -10.91
CA GLN A 152 25.54 16.13 -9.56
C GLN A 152 24.17 15.52 -9.32
N LEU A 153 23.10 16.15 -9.83
CA LEU A 153 21.74 15.59 -9.77
C LEU A 153 21.67 14.24 -10.49
N GLN A 154 22.15 14.16 -11.74
CA GLN A 154 22.14 12.91 -12.50
C GLN A 154 22.99 11.83 -11.80
N ALA A 155 24.18 12.18 -11.31
CA ALA A 155 25.01 11.23 -10.56
C ALA A 155 24.32 10.72 -9.28
N ALA A 156 23.51 11.53 -8.61
CA ALA A 156 22.72 11.10 -7.46
C ALA A 156 21.59 10.14 -7.87
N ILE A 157 20.92 10.41 -9.01
CA ILE A 157 19.90 9.52 -9.57
C ILE A 157 20.53 8.18 -9.97
N ASP A 158 21.65 8.19 -10.69
CA ASP A 158 22.35 6.99 -11.14
C ASP A 158 22.74 6.08 -9.97
N ARG A 159 23.17 6.65 -8.83
CA ARG A 159 23.43 5.88 -7.60
C ARG A 159 22.18 5.20 -7.03
N GLY A 160 21.00 5.74 -7.28
CA GLY A 160 19.72 5.13 -6.93
C GLY A 160 19.40 3.90 -7.77
N PHE A 161 19.91 3.83 -9.01
CA PHE A 161 19.73 2.69 -9.92
C PHE A 161 20.90 1.69 -9.88
N ALA A 162 22.05 2.07 -9.32
CA ALA A 162 23.20 1.18 -9.21
C ALA A 162 22.93 0.04 -8.22
N GLU A 163 23.05 -1.20 -8.71
CA GLU A 163 22.99 -2.41 -7.90
C GLU A 163 24.13 -2.45 -6.87
N ARG A 164 23.88 -3.07 -5.72
CA ARG A 164 24.81 -3.09 -4.58
C ARG A 164 25.16 -4.52 -4.21
N GLU A 165 26.38 -4.74 -3.73
CA GLU A 165 26.81 -6.06 -3.26
C GLU A 165 25.96 -6.58 -2.09
N ALA A 166 25.43 -5.68 -1.26
CA ALA A 166 24.58 -6.02 -0.12
C ALA A 166 23.15 -6.44 -0.48
N GLY A 167 22.77 -6.44 -1.77
CA GLY A 167 21.46 -6.90 -2.24
C GLY A 167 20.95 -6.13 -3.45
N THR A 168 19.95 -6.71 -4.11
CA THR A 168 19.33 -6.12 -5.30
C THR A 168 18.54 -4.87 -4.94
N VAL A 169 18.79 -3.77 -5.64
CA VAL A 169 18.16 -2.47 -5.44
C VAL A 169 16.85 -2.37 -6.21
N LEU A 170 16.82 -2.82 -7.48
CA LEU A 170 15.60 -2.86 -8.33
C LEU A 170 14.81 -1.54 -8.34
N THR A 171 15.50 -0.40 -8.42
CA THR A 171 14.82 0.90 -8.54
C THR A 171 14.08 0.97 -9.88
N HIS A 172 12.77 1.20 -9.82
CA HIS A 172 11.91 1.28 -11.01
C HIS A 172 11.82 2.70 -11.54
N SER A 173 11.76 3.68 -10.65
CA SER A 173 11.56 5.07 -11.00
C SER A 173 12.09 6.00 -9.92
N VAL A 174 12.68 7.11 -10.36
CA VAL A 174 13.06 8.24 -9.52
C VAL A 174 12.59 9.52 -10.21
N LEU A 175 11.93 10.40 -9.45
CA LEU A 175 11.54 11.73 -9.89
C LEU A 175 12.04 12.76 -8.88
N VAL A 176 12.60 13.86 -9.38
CA VAL A 176 13.08 14.97 -8.57
C VAL A 176 12.38 16.24 -8.98
N ALA A 177 11.58 16.79 -8.07
CA ALA A 177 10.94 18.08 -8.25
C ALA A 177 11.51 19.11 -7.28
N TRP A 178 11.67 20.35 -7.77
CA TRP A 178 12.11 21.47 -6.96
C TRP A 178 11.35 22.72 -7.37
N ASN A 179 10.95 23.51 -6.39
CA ASN A 179 10.20 24.76 -6.61
C ASN A 179 8.95 24.60 -7.50
N GLY A 180 8.26 23.46 -7.39
CA GLY A 180 7.06 23.17 -8.20
C GLY A 180 7.34 22.84 -9.66
N GLN A 181 8.59 22.50 -10.02
CA GLN A 181 8.98 22.05 -11.34
C GLN A 181 9.63 20.68 -11.25
N LEU A 182 9.31 19.80 -12.19
CA LEU A 182 10.01 18.53 -12.33
C LEU A 182 11.37 18.81 -12.97
N LEU A 183 12.46 18.45 -12.29
CA LEU A 183 13.82 18.71 -12.77
C LEU A 183 14.41 17.50 -13.49
N ALA A 184 14.06 16.30 -13.04
CA ALA A 184 14.54 15.05 -13.61
C ALA A 184 13.57 13.91 -13.31
N GLU A 185 13.49 12.97 -14.24
CA GLU A 185 12.83 11.68 -14.06
C GLU A 185 13.66 10.60 -14.75
N GLN A 186 13.73 9.42 -14.15
CA GLN A 186 14.39 8.25 -14.72
C GLN A 186 13.58 7.02 -14.38
N TYR A 187 13.55 6.08 -15.33
CA TYR A 187 12.79 4.85 -15.24
C TYR A 187 13.67 3.66 -15.64
N ALA A 188 13.36 2.48 -15.12
CA ALA A 188 14.02 1.24 -15.46
C ALA A 188 13.03 0.07 -15.45
N LEU A 189 13.50 -1.12 -15.85
CA LEU A 189 12.75 -2.37 -15.75
C LEU A 189 11.40 -2.35 -16.50
N GLY A 190 11.35 -1.66 -17.64
CA GLY A 190 10.15 -1.57 -18.47
C GLY A 190 9.04 -0.66 -17.93
N VAL A 191 9.31 0.08 -16.86
CA VAL A 191 8.41 1.11 -16.32
C VAL A 191 8.59 2.42 -17.09
N ASP A 192 7.50 3.17 -17.23
CA ASP A 192 7.50 4.56 -17.68
C ASP A 192 6.64 5.46 -16.77
N ALA A 193 6.47 6.72 -17.18
CA ALA A 193 5.68 7.71 -16.44
C ALA A 193 4.20 7.31 -16.24
N GLN A 194 3.66 6.46 -17.11
CA GLN A 194 2.27 6.00 -17.12
C GLN A 194 2.07 4.62 -16.48
N THR A 195 3.13 3.84 -16.32
CA THR A 195 3.10 2.55 -15.64
C THR A 195 2.67 2.71 -14.19
N PRO A 196 1.52 2.16 -13.78
CA PRO A 196 1.08 2.26 -12.39
C PRO A 196 1.88 1.24 -11.54
N LEU A 197 2.49 1.66 -10.43
CA LEU A 197 3.27 0.80 -9.52
C LEU A 197 2.65 0.68 -8.12
N PRO A 198 2.82 -0.44 -7.39
CA PRO A 198 2.32 -0.58 -6.03
C PRO A 198 2.84 0.52 -5.11
N GLY A 199 1.94 1.26 -4.48
CA GLY A 199 2.25 2.40 -3.61
C GLY A 199 2.66 2.00 -2.19
N TRP A 200 2.41 0.75 -1.77
CA TRP A 200 2.75 0.26 -0.44
C TRP A 200 2.30 1.24 0.65
N SER A 201 3.17 1.52 1.61
CA SER A 201 2.86 2.38 2.75
C SER A 201 2.75 3.87 2.39
N MET A 202 3.12 4.30 1.18
CA MET A 202 2.84 5.68 0.74
C MET A 202 1.33 5.96 0.74
N THR A 203 0.52 4.94 0.54
CA THR A 203 -0.95 5.03 0.52
C THR A 203 -1.54 5.45 1.86
N LYS A 204 -0.84 5.17 2.98
CA LYS A 204 -1.24 5.59 4.34
C LYS A 204 -1.36 7.12 4.44
N THR A 205 -0.45 7.84 3.78
CA THR A 205 -0.47 9.31 3.73
C THR A 205 -1.74 9.82 3.05
N ILE A 206 -2.19 9.15 1.99
CA ILE A 206 -3.42 9.52 1.29
C ILE A 206 -4.63 9.25 2.20
N THR A 207 -4.71 8.08 2.83
CA THR A 207 -5.77 7.77 3.81
C THR A 207 -5.81 8.79 4.96
N GLY A 208 -4.65 9.15 5.51
CA GLY A 208 -4.54 10.19 6.54
C GLY A 208 -4.98 11.58 6.05
N THR A 209 -4.64 11.92 4.81
CA THR A 209 -5.07 13.17 4.17
C THR A 209 -6.60 13.23 4.04
N LEU A 210 -7.23 12.12 3.62
CA LEU A 210 -8.70 12.05 3.52
C LEU A 210 -9.39 12.25 4.86
N ALA A 211 -8.88 11.61 5.91
CA ALA A 211 -9.36 11.86 7.28
C ALA A 211 -9.17 13.34 7.67
N GLY A 212 -8.03 13.95 7.32
CA GLY A 212 -7.76 15.37 7.58
C GLY A 212 -8.75 16.32 6.88
N ILE A 213 -9.15 16.02 5.63
CA ILE A 213 -10.15 16.85 4.93
C ILE A 213 -11.54 16.64 5.55
N LEU A 214 -11.93 15.40 5.90
CA LEU A 214 -13.20 15.14 6.60
C LEU A 214 -13.27 15.83 7.97
N VAL A 215 -12.13 16.00 8.65
CA VAL A 215 -12.02 16.84 9.85
C VAL A 215 -12.23 18.32 9.51
N GLY A 216 -11.60 18.81 8.44
CA GLY A 216 -11.76 20.19 7.95
C GLY A 216 -13.21 20.53 7.57
N ASP A 217 -13.95 19.55 7.05
CA ASP A 217 -15.37 19.67 6.68
C ASP A 217 -16.32 19.50 7.88
N GLY A 218 -15.80 19.20 9.07
CA GLY A 218 -16.59 19.00 10.29
C GLY A 218 -17.35 17.66 10.35
N VAL A 219 -17.05 16.72 9.45
CA VAL A 219 -17.63 15.36 9.43
C VAL A 219 -17.00 14.48 10.50
N LEU A 220 -15.70 14.65 10.74
CA LEU A 220 -14.94 13.94 11.76
C LEU A 220 -14.28 14.94 12.74
N ALA A 221 -13.91 14.46 13.92
CA ALA A 221 -13.15 15.23 14.91
C ALA A 221 -11.95 14.43 15.43
N LEU A 222 -10.80 15.08 15.55
CA LEU A 222 -9.55 14.42 15.94
C LEU A 222 -9.63 13.77 17.33
N ASP A 223 -10.20 14.49 18.29
CA ASP A 223 -10.21 14.11 19.70
C ASP A 223 -11.52 13.44 20.15
N ALA A 224 -12.45 13.23 19.22
CA ALA A 224 -13.62 12.41 19.47
C ALA A 224 -13.26 10.91 19.36
N PRO A 225 -13.96 10.03 20.09
CA PRO A 225 -13.91 8.60 19.84
C PRO A 225 -14.11 8.28 18.35
N ALA A 226 -13.29 7.36 17.83
CA ALA A 226 -13.46 6.88 16.47
C ALA A 226 -14.87 6.26 16.33
N PRO A 227 -15.65 6.62 15.28
CA PRO A 227 -17.03 6.19 15.11
C PRO A 227 -17.10 4.73 14.62
N VAL A 228 -16.59 3.80 15.42
CA VAL A 228 -16.61 2.36 15.17
C VAL A 228 -17.68 1.74 16.08
N PRO A 229 -18.82 1.26 15.54
CA PRO A 229 -19.91 0.74 16.35
C PRO A 229 -19.50 -0.39 17.29
N GLN A 230 -18.69 -1.36 16.82
CA GLN A 230 -18.26 -2.48 17.67
C GLN A 230 -17.24 -2.11 18.77
N TRP A 231 -16.78 -0.86 18.84
CA TRP A 231 -15.89 -0.39 19.91
C TRP A 231 -16.66 0.25 21.06
N GLN A 232 -17.92 0.61 20.87
CA GLN A 232 -18.78 1.17 21.91
C GLN A 232 -18.90 0.17 23.08
N ASP A 233 -18.90 0.69 24.30
CA ASP A 233 -18.97 -0.09 25.54
C ASP A 233 -17.84 -1.13 25.73
N THR A 234 -16.73 -0.99 25.00
CA THR A 234 -15.53 -1.84 25.16
C THR A 234 -14.33 -1.03 25.65
N LYS A 235 -13.20 -1.71 25.92
CA LYS A 235 -11.90 -1.06 26.19
C LYS A 235 -11.42 -0.16 25.04
N LYS A 236 -11.98 -0.30 23.84
CA LYS A 236 -11.64 0.48 22.64
C LYS A 236 -12.44 1.79 22.52
N ALA A 237 -13.46 2.00 23.36
CA ALA A 237 -14.39 3.13 23.26
C ALA A 237 -13.70 4.50 23.33
N ASN A 238 -12.53 4.59 23.97
CA ASN A 238 -11.76 5.83 24.12
C ASN A 238 -10.67 6.03 23.06
N ILE A 239 -10.56 5.13 22.06
CA ILE A 239 -9.64 5.31 20.94
C ILE A 239 -10.19 6.42 20.04
N THR A 240 -9.43 7.49 19.85
CA THR A 240 -9.82 8.64 19.04
C THR A 240 -9.31 8.53 17.61
N LEU A 241 -9.83 9.38 16.72
CA LEU A 241 -9.30 9.50 15.36
C LEU A 241 -7.80 9.90 15.36
N ARG A 242 -7.38 10.77 16.29
CA ARG A 242 -5.98 11.16 16.46
C ARG A 242 -5.08 9.96 16.75
N HIS A 243 -5.52 9.05 17.62
CA HIS A 243 -4.73 7.85 17.93
C HIS A 243 -4.53 6.96 16.70
N LEU A 244 -5.55 6.82 15.84
CA LEU A 244 -5.42 6.06 14.59
C LEU A 244 -4.48 6.75 13.60
N LEU A 245 -4.59 8.08 13.44
CA LEU A 245 -3.72 8.86 12.56
C LEU A 245 -2.25 8.85 13.00
N GLN A 246 -1.99 8.75 14.30
CA GLN A 246 -0.65 8.78 14.88
C GLN A 246 -0.09 7.39 15.16
N MET A 247 -0.86 6.32 14.90
CA MET A 247 -0.50 4.95 15.23
C MET A 247 -0.15 4.75 16.72
N THR A 248 -1.00 5.31 17.58
CA THR A 248 -0.87 5.25 19.04
C THR A 248 -2.14 4.69 19.70
N SER A 249 -2.90 3.84 19.00
CA SER A 249 -4.16 3.30 19.52
C SER A 249 -3.99 2.32 20.69
N GLY A 250 -2.82 1.68 20.79
CA GLY A 250 -2.52 0.63 21.75
C GLY A 250 -3.20 -0.72 21.45
N LEU A 251 -3.71 -0.89 20.23
CA LEU A 251 -4.23 -2.16 19.73
C LEU A 251 -3.09 -3.06 19.24
N GLU A 252 -3.22 -4.35 19.47
CA GLU A 252 -2.23 -5.35 19.06
C GLU A 252 -2.01 -5.36 17.55
N VAL A 253 -0.73 -5.37 17.16
CA VAL A 253 -0.29 -5.51 15.77
C VAL A 253 1.07 -6.21 15.73
N ASN A 254 1.12 -7.38 15.10
CA ASN A 254 2.38 -7.94 14.61
C ASN A 254 2.62 -7.53 13.14
N GLU A 255 3.46 -6.51 12.93
CA GLU A 255 3.81 -5.95 11.61
C GLU A 255 5.04 -6.64 10.96
N ASP A 256 5.41 -7.85 11.39
CA ASP A 256 6.49 -8.62 10.77
C ASP A 256 6.06 -9.18 9.40
N TYR A 257 6.88 -9.01 8.36
CA TYR A 257 6.61 -9.54 7.02
C TYR A 257 7.34 -10.86 6.72
N GLY A 258 8.11 -11.38 7.68
CA GLY A 258 8.97 -12.56 7.53
C GLY A 258 8.27 -13.93 7.67
N GLY A 259 6.95 -13.97 7.86
CA GLY A 259 6.19 -15.21 8.02
C GLY A 259 4.73 -14.96 8.42
N PHE A 260 4.13 -15.92 9.10
CA PHE A 260 2.76 -15.85 9.62
C PHE A 260 2.63 -14.82 10.76
N SER A 261 2.17 -13.62 10.42
CA SER A 261 1.98 -12.48 11.31
C SER A 261 0.60 -11.87 11.13
N ASP A 262 0.23 -10.93 11.98
CA ASP A 262 -1.05 -10.24 11.83
C ASP A 262 -1.16 -9.51 10.50
N VAL A 263 -0.08 -8.85 10.05
CA VAL A 263 -0.09 -8.12 8.78
C VAL A 263 -0.17 -9.06 7.59
N THR A 264 0.56 -10.18 7.58
CA THR A 264 0.52 -11.12 6.45
C THR A 264 -0.80 -11.89 6.41
N GLN A 265 -1.36 -12.26 7.57
CA GLN A 265 -2.69 -12.82 7.65
C GLN A 265 -3.76 -11.85 7.15
N MET A 266 -3.75 -10.62 7.64
CA MET A 266 -4.69 -9.60 7.19
C MET A 266 -4.63 -9.39 5.67
N LEU A 267 -3.44 -9.29 5.10
CA LEU A 267 -3.28 -8.97 3.68
C LEU A 267 -3.57 -10.14 2.74
N TYR A 268 -3.32 -11.38 3.19
CA TYR A 268 -3.27 -12.54 2.29
C TYR A 268 -4.21 -13.69 2.69
N ARG A 269 -4.83 -13.65 3.88
CA ARG A 269 -5.70 -14.70 4.41
C ARG A 269 -7.07 -14.19 4.86
N GLU A 270 -7.34 -12.89 4.76
CA GLU A 270 -8.62 -12.32 5.18
C GLU A 270 -9.34 -11.68 4.00
N SER A 271 -10.59 -12.10 3.80
CA SER A 271 -11.47 -11.52 2.78
C SER A 271 -11.85 -10.09 3.11
N ASN A 272 -12.05 -9.77 4.40
CA ASN A 272 -12.38 -8.44 4.90
C ASN A 272 -11.32 -7.95 5.90
N GLN A 273 -10.36 -7.19 5.38
CA GLN A 273 -9.23 -6.67 6.15
C GLN A 273 -9.63 -5.62 7.19
N TYR A 274 -10.72 -4.88 6.95
CA TYR A 274 -11.24 -3.93 7.94
C TYR A 274 -11.78 -4.66 9.17
N ALA A 275 -12.57 -5.72 8.95
CA ALA A 275 -13.09 -6.53 10.04
C ALA A 275 -11.95 -7.18 10.85
N TYR A 276 -10.91 -7.68 10.17
CA TYR A 276 -9.69 -8.15 10.82
C TYR A 276 -9.04 -7.06 11.67
N ALA A 277 -8.76 -5.90 11.10
CA ALA A 277 -8.06 -4.84 11.82
C ALA A 277 -8.88 -4.35 13.04
N LEU A 278 -10.20 -4.22 12.92
CA LEU A 278 -11.06 -3.70 13.99
C LEU A 278 -11.21 -4.67 15.18
N ARG A 279 -11.00 -5.98 14.98
CA ARG A 279 -11.19 -7.01 16.04
C ARG A 279 -10.00 -7.19 16.97
N GLN A 280 -8.78 -6.86 16.54
CA GLN A 280 -7.54 -6.98 17.34
C GLN A 280 -7.67 -6.35 18.75
N PRO A 281 -7.14 -6.99 19.81
CA PRO A 281 -7.36 -6.56 21.20
C PRO A 281 -6.56 -5.31 21.58
N VAL A 282 -6.91 -4.70 22.71
CA VAL A 282 -6.12 -3.63 23.34
C VAL A 282 -5.03 -4.26 24.19
N VAL A 283 -3.77 -3.94 23.92
CA VAL A 283 -2.60 -4.42 24.68
C VAL A 283 -1.94 -3.33 25.52
N THR A 284 -2.12 -2.07 25.14
CA THR A 284 -1.69 -0.90 25.94
C THR A 284 -2.73 0.21 25.86
N ALA A 285 -2.67 1.16 26.79
CA ALA A 285 -3.58 2.31 26.73
C ALA A 285 -3.24 3.19 25.52
N PRO A 286 -4.24 3.88 24.91
CA PRO A 286 -3.98 4.78 23.81
C PRO A 286 -3.01 5.91 24.19
N ASN A 287 -2.23 6.37 23.23
CA ASN A 287 -1.23 7.43 23.36
C ASN A 287 -0.04 7.13 24.32
N VAL A 288 0.15 5.87 24.71
CA VAL A 288 1.31 5.44 25.53
C VAL A 288 2.57 5.23 24.69
N ALA A 289 2.43 4.61 23.52
CA ALA A 289 3.53 4.30 22.62
C ALA A 289 3.12 4.46 21.16
N PHE A 290 4.12 4.70 20.30
CA PHE A 290 3.99 4.63 18.85
C PHE A 290 4.34 3.21 18.39
N GLU A 291 3.45 2.59 17.64
CA GLU A 291 3.67 1.29 17.01
C GLU A 291 3.23 1.37 15.55
N TYR A 292 4.19 1.27 14.63
CA TYR A 292 3.90 1.36 13.20
C TYR A 292 3.05 0.17 12.74
N SER A 293 1.95 0.45 12.02
CA SER A 293 0.96 -0.58 11.71
C SER A 293 0.18 -0.33 10.40
N THR A 294 0.08 -1.36 9.57
CA THR A 294 -0.81 -1.41 8.41
C THR A 294 -2.27 -1.57 8.85
N ALA A 295 -2.53 -2.36 9.90
CA ALA A 295 -3.87 -2.53 10.46
C ALA A 295 -4.48 -1.20 10.94
N GLU A 296 -3.68 -0.31 11.54
CA GLU A 296 -4.06 1.05 11.94
C GLU A 296 -4.69 1.83 10.79
N THR A 297 -4.06 1.75 9.62
CA THR A 297 -4.55 2.44 8.44
C THR A 297 -5.83 1.80 7.90
N ASN A 298 -5.98 0.48 8.00
CA ASN A 298 -7.23 -0.20 7.67
C ASN A 298 -8.37 0.18 8.63
N ARG A 299 -8.10 0.33 9.93
CA ARG A 299 -9.06 0.88 10.91
C ARG A 299 -9.47 2.29 10.51
N LEU A 300 -8.51 3.14 10.16
CA LEU A 300 -8.77 4.50 9.67
C LEU A 300 -9.61 4.50 8.38
N GLY A 301 -9.29 3.61 7.44
CA GLY A 301 -10.05 3.41 6.21
C GLY A 301 -11.52 3.03 6.47
N SER A 302 -11.77 2.19 7.47
CA SER A 302 -13.14 1.82 7.88
C SER A 302 -13.91 3.03 8.46
N VAL A 303 -13.24 3.86 9.26
CA VAL A 303 -13.82 5.10 9.82
C VAL A 303 -14.18 6.07 8.71
N ILE A 304 -13.27 6.26 7.75
CA ILE A 304 -13.50 7.14 6.58
C ILE A 304 -14.68 6.61 5.75
N GLN A 305 -14.75 5.30 5.50
CA GLN A 305 -15.84 4.69 4.74
C GLN A 305 -17.19 4.87 5.44
N ALA A 306 -17.25 4.67 6.76
CA ALA A 306 -18.45 4.87 7.54
C ALA A 306 -18.90 6.34 7.54
N ALA A 307 -17.96 7.27 7.67
CA ALA A 307 -18.23 8.71 7.70
C ALA A 307 -18.63 9.29 6.33
N GLY A 308 -18.06 8.76 5.24
CA GLY A 308 -18.33 9.22 3.88
C GLY A 308 -19.71 8.83 3.33
N GLY A 309 -20.32 7.76 3.87
CA GLY A 309 -21.57 7.19 3.35
C GLY A 309 -21.34 6.28 2.14
N ALA A 310 -22.14 5.21 2.05
CA ALA A 310 -22.10 4.27 0.93
C ALA A 310 -22.95 4.76 -0.25
N PRO A 311 -22.57 4.46 -1.51
CA PRO A 311 -21.34 3.75 -1.92
C PRO A 311 -20.14 4.70 -1.97
N LEU A 312 -18.90 4.15 -2.02
CA LEU A 312 -17.56 4.78 -2.07
C LEU A 312 -17.34 6.02 -2.99
N ARG A 313 -18.37 6.45 -3.74
CA ARG A 313 -18.39 7.64 -4.60
C ARG A 313 -17.85 8.91 -3.90
N PRO A 314 -18.10 9.17 -2.60
CA PRO A 314 -17.52 10.32 -1.91
C PRO A 314 -16.01 10.20 -1.83
N CYS A 315 -15.44 9.06 -1.42
CA CYS A 315 -13.98 8.95 -1.21
C CYS A 315 -13.19 9.10 -2.51
N THR A 316 -13.61 8.46 -3.59
CA THR A 316 -12.93 8.61 -4.89
C THR A 316 -13.15 10.02 -5.46
N SER A 317 -14.39 10.55 -5.41
CA SER A 317 -14.68 11.90 -5.95
C SER A 317 -14.03 13.01 -5.12
N PHE A 318 -13.80 12.76 -3.84
CA PHE A 318 -13.15 13.65 -2.89
C PHE A 318 -11.63 13.61 -2.96
N ILE A 319 -11.04 12.42 -3.16
CA ILE A 319 -9.64 12.32 -3.61
C ILE A 319 -9.49 13.19 -4.86
N ASN A 320 -10.38 13.05 -5.85
CA ASN A 320 -10.31 13.87 -7.06
C ASN A 320 -10.68 15.34 -6.88
N SER A 321 -11.60 15.74 -6.00
CA SER A 321 -11.97 17.15 -5.83
C SER A 321 -10.95 17.92 -4.99
N ALA A 322 -10.31 17.25 -4.04
CA ALA A 322 -9.14 17.77 -3.34
C ALA A 322 -7.91 17.78 -4.26
N CYS A 323 -7.80 16.79 -5.17
CA CYS A 323 -6.70 16.71 -6.11
C CYS A 323 -6.88 17.60 -7.35
N SER A 324 -8.10 17.89 -7.84
CA SER A 324 -8.43 18.55 -9.15
C SER A 324 -7.94 19.99 -9.33
N THR A 325 -7.16 20.48 -8.38
CA THR A 325 -6.19 21.54 -8.65
C THR A 325 -5.13 21.06 -9.68
N PRO A 326 -4.33 21.94 -10.30
CA PRO A 326 -3.25 21.54 -11.22
C PRO A 326 -2.17 20.63 -10.61
N TRP A 327 -2.35 20.16 -9.37
CA TRP A 327 -1.49 19.22 -8.64
C TRP A 327 -2.07 17.80 -8.58
N ALA A 328 -3.25 17.56 -9.19
CA ALA A 328 -3.88 16.26 -9.27
C ALA A 328 -3.05 15.29 -10.10
N SER A 329 -2.77 14.13 -9.50
CA SER A 329 -2.21 12.99 -10.19
C SER A 329 -3.29 12.25 -11.00
N PRO A 330 -3.28 12.26 -12.34
CA PRO A 330 -4.11 11.32 -13.09
C PRO A 330 -3.64 9.87 -12.87
N GLY A 331 -4.53 8.98 -12.44
CA GLY A 331 -4.27 7.52 -12.50
C GLY A 331 -3.78 6.87 -11.20
N ALA A 332 -4.27 7.30 -10.04
CA ALA A 332 -4.20 6.48 -8.83
C ALA A 332 -5.35 5.46 -8.82
N TRP A 333 -5.03 4.17 -8.75
CA TRP A 333 -6.01 3.08 -8.67
C TRP A 333 -6.02 2.50 -7.27
N TRP A 334 -7.19 2.21 -6.74
CA TRP A 334 -7.34 1.57 -5.43
C TRP A 334 -7.81 0.15 -5.65
N ASN A 335 -7.00 -0.82 -5.21
CA ASN A 335 -7.52 -2.18 -5.08
C ASN A 335 -8.63 -2.17 -4.01
N LEU A 336 -9.68 -2.95 -4.22
CA LEU A 336 -10.74 -3.20 -3.24
C LEU A 336 -10.64 -4.62 -2.70
N THR A 337 -11.03 -4.83 -1.44
CA THR A 337 -11.31 -6.15 -0.88
C THR A 337 -12.81 -6.33 -0.71
N PRO A 338 -13.35 -7.54 -0.84
CA PRO A 338 -14.76 -7.80 -0.52
C PRO A 338 -15.06 -7.47 0.95
N PRO A 339 -16.22 -6.89 1.30
CA PRO A 339 -17.31 -6.41 0.44
C PRO A 339 -17.10 -4.93 0.06
N ASP A 340 -16.20 -4.64 -0.88
CA ASP A 340 -15.86 -3.30 -1.34
C ASP A 340 -15.31 -2.35 -0.26
N THR A 341 -14.36 -2.85 0.51
CA THR A 341 -13.55 -2.07 1.43
C THR A 341 -12.32 -1.53 0.68
N LEU A 342 -12.08 -0.22 0.80
CA LEU A 342 -10.85 0.41 0.26
C LEU A 342 -9.64 -0.26 0.91
N TRP A 343 -8.64 -0.66 0.14
CA TRP A 343 -7.38 -1.07 0.77
C TRP A 343 -6.73 0.14 1.43
N GLY A 344 -6.60 0.09 2.76
CA GLY A 344 -5.58 0.85 3.45
C GLY A 344 -4.23 0.14 3.29
N ALA A 345 -3.19 0.91 3.02
CA ALA A 345 -1.81 0.62 3.41
C ALA A 345 -0.87 -0.29 2.60
N PRO A 346 -1.24 -1.12 1.59
CA PRO A 346 -0.19 -1.42 0.60
C PRO A 346 -0.51 -1.46 -0.91
N THR A 347 -1.76 -1.41 -1.34
CA THR A 347 -2.07 -1.83 -2.73
C THR A 347 -2.68 -0.77 -3.63
N ALA A 348 -2.79 0.49 -3.19
CA ALA A 348 -3.08 1.55 -4.17
C ALA A 348 -1.91 1.65 -5.15
N ILE A 349 -2.21 1.75 -6.44
CA ILE A 349 -1.23 1.74 -7.50
C ILE A 349 -1.11 3.18 -8.02
N CYS A 350 0.11 3.73 -7.98
CA CYS A 350 0.38 5.12 -8.33
C CYS A 350 1.23 5.20 -9.59
N ARG A 351 0.93 6.16 -10.47
CA ARG A 351 1.80 6.47 -11.62
C ARG A 351 2.99 7.31 -11.17
N PRO A 352 4.23 6.94 -11.50
CA PRO A 352 5.42 7.69 -11.14
C PRO A 352 5.39 9.15 -11.61
N GLY A 353 4.97 9.40 -12.87
CA GLY A 353 4.89 10.74 -13.49
C GLY A 353 3.92 11.72 -12.82
N THR A 354 3.23 11.27 -11.78
CA THR A 354 2.22 12.05 -11.07
C THR A 354 2.56 12.34 -9.62
N GLY A 355 3.69 11.80 -9.11
CA GLY A 355 4.02 11.72 -7.69
C GLY A 355 4.47 12.99 -6.94
N PRO A 356 5.13 14.01 -7.53
CA PRO A 356 5.73 15.05 -6.70
C PRO A 356 4.74 16.04 -6.07
N GLY A 357 3.47 16.04 -6.50
CA GLY A 357 2.46 17.01 -6.04
C GLY A 357 2.16 16.92 -4.54
N TRP A 358 2.28 15.72 -3.98
CA TRP A 358 1.99 15.42 -2.58
C TRP A 358 3.10 15.90 -1.63
N GLY A 359 4.37 15.82 -2.06
CA GLY A 359 5.52 16.32 -1.29
C GLY A 359 5.62 17.86 -1.27
N SER A 360 4.99 18.54 -2.23
CA SER A 360 4.95 20.01 -2.31
C SER A 360 3.87 20.68 -1.46
N CYS A 361 3.03 19.92 -0.75
CA CYS A 361 2.09 20.45 0.25
C CYS A 361 2.81 20.85 1.56
N THR A 362 3.83 21.69 1.45
CA THR A 362 4.44 22.38 2.59
C THR A 362 4.08 23.86 2.51
N CYS A 363 3.53 24.40 3.60
CA CYS A 363 3.21 25.82 3.74
C CYS A 363 4.47 26.66 3.55
N ARG A 364 4.71 27.20 2.35
CA ARG A 364 5.80 28.14 2.13
C ARG A 364 5.48 29.46 2.81
N LYS A 365 6.38 29.89 3.70
CA LYS A 365 6.31 31.15 4.43
C LYS A 365 7.06 32.24 3.67
N ASP A 366 6.63 32.58 2.44
CA ASP A 366 7.19 33.70 1.69
C ASP A 366 6.08 34.58 1.08
N ALA A 367 6.08 35.85 1.49
CA ALA A 367 5.41 37.01 0.91
C ALA A 367 3.94 36.83 0.45
N GLY A 368 3.01 36.76 1.41
CA GLY A 368 1.71 37.43 1.28
C GLY A 368 0.55 36.70 0.56
N ARG A 369 0.70 35.45 0.11
CA ARG A 369 -0.44 34.64 -0.36
C ARG A 369 -0.32 33.18 0.12
N ALA A 370 -1.17 32.81 1.07
CA ALA A 370 -1.36 31.41 1.47
C ALA A 370 -2.02 30.60 0.35
N ALA A 371 -1.73 29.31 0.26
CA ALA A 371 -2.41 28.39 -0.66
C ALA A 371 -3.95 28.40 -0.40
N PRO A 372 -4.80 28.27 -1.44
CA PRO A 372 -6.26 28.31 -1.29
C PRO A 372 -6.82 27.26 -0.31
N CYS A 373 -6.16 26.11 -0.16
CA CYS A 373 -6.54 25.07 0.81
C CYS A 373 -6.43 25.54 2.27
N CYS A 374 -5.41 26.33 2.62
CA CYS A 374 -5.24 26.84 3.98
C CYS A 374 -6.11 28.07 4.26
N GLN A 375 -6.54 28.80 3.23
CA GLN A 375 -7.43 29.94 3.40
C GLN A 375 -8.86 29.54 3.79
N ARG A 376 -9.32 28.33 3.42
CA ARG A 376 -10.65 27.83 3.80
C ARG A 376 -10.72 27.33 5.25
N SER A 377 -9.61 26.92 5.86
CA SER A 377 -9.58 26.30 7.20
C SER A 377 -9.19 27.23 8.35
N GLY A 378 -8.96 28.53 8.10
CA GLY A 378 -8.71 29.53 9.16
C GLY A 378 -7.46 29.31 10.00
N TRP A 379 -6.56 28.40 9.59
CA TRP A 379 -5.40 27.98 10.38
C TRP A 379 -4.33 29.08 10.42
N ARG A 380 -4.06 29.65 11.60
CA ARG A 380 -2.93 30.56 11.86
C ARG A 380 -1.86 29.83 12.67
N SER A 381 -0.61 29.85 12.20
CA SER A 381 0.51 29.27 12.93
C SER A 381 0.75 30.00 14.26
N PRO A 382 1.08 29.30 15.37
CA PRO A 382 1.45 29.95 16.62
C PRO A 382 2.79 30.73 16.47
N PRO A 383 2.98 31.83 17.22
CA PRO A 383 4.21 32.62 17.16
C PRO A 383 5.39 31.83 17.71
N VAL A 384 6.52 31.93 17.01
CA VAL A 384 7.81 31.35 17.41
C VAL A 384 8.41 32.23 18.52
N PRO A 385 8.85 31.67 19.67
CA PRO A 385 9.51 32.45 20.71
C PRO A 385 10.85 33.02 20.21
N PRO A 386 11.22 34.24 20.62
CA PRO A 386 12.54 34.80 20.29
C PRO A 386 13.65 34.00 20.99
N ARG A 387 14.77 33.82 20.27
CA ARG A 387 15.96 33.09 20.72
C ARG A 387 16.68 33.78 21.86
#